data_AF-A0AA85JWJ0-F1
#
_entry.id   AF-A0AA85JWJ0-F1
#
_cell.length_a   1.000
_cell.length_b   1.000
_cell.length_c   1.000
_cell.angle_alpha   90.00
_cell.angle_beta   90.00
_cell.angle_gamma   90.00
#
_symmetry.space_group_name_H-M   'P 1'
#
loop_
_entity.id
_entity.type
_entity.pdbx_description
1 polymer ?
#
loop_
_entity_poly.entity_id
_entity_poly.type
_entity_poly.pdbx_seq_one_letter_code
_entity_poly.pdbx_strand_id
1 'polypeptide(L)'
;MNMTAREPECLRGWQNTATNVLGDKRNSMCKNILHQRSILGRCNTFCLNTPPLSFTYGMKNLKTTGVADALHWSDDTNIHGKSNDHMYLTRDFIALNCESVRQGVTTSKEMTHFRALNDRLRQKQAKHKSRGDSPKAYLNITHGVANKASTPIEEIISHKYQRDWIDAQMKKAESRRKKSNETKIMSKNIYQSNTEAALRRNCMKKEKEESFWKLKEFERKAVGKLDTFRSEDCRKQSLEMHKSSRISRAGLFGHGIQRTGECA
;
A
#
# COMPACT_ATOMS: atom_id res chain seq x y z
N MET A 1 21.03 -49.60 10.35
CA MET A 1 20.04 -49.58 9.25
C MET A 1 20.24 -48.30 8.48
N ASN A 2 20.88 -48.38 7.30
CA ASN A 2 21.15 -47.21 6.47
C ASN A 2 19.84 -46.72 5.87
N MET A 3 19.39 -45.53 6.28
CA MET A 3 18.32 -44.81 5.60
C MET A 3 18.86 -44.36 4.24
N THR A 4 18.70 -45.19 3.22
CA THR A 4 18.87 -44.78 1.83
C THR A 4 17.90 -43.62 1.60
N ALA A 5 18.44 -42.41 1.42
CA ALA A 5 17.66 -41.25 1.01
C ALA A 5 16.89 -41.64 -0.25
N ARG A 6 15.56 -41.73 -0.17
CA ARG A 6 14.72 -41.91 -1.35
C ARG A 6 15.09 -40.81 -2.32
N GLU A 7 15.50 -41.19 -3.53
CA GLU A 7 15.72 -40.23 -4.60
C GLU A 7 14.47 -39.34 -4.72
N PRO A 8 14.62 -38.03 -4.99
CA PRO A 8 13.49 -37.14 -5.14
C PRO A 8 12.65 -37.60 -6.33
N GLU A 9 11.61 -38.39 -6.05
CA GLU A 9 10.69 -38.89 -7.05
C GLU A 9 10.01 -37.69 -7.73
N CYS A 10 10.25 -37.56 -9.03
CA CYS A 10 9.56 -36.60 -9.85
C CYS A 10 8.08 -37.00 -9.91
N LEU A 11 7.20 -36.33 -9.15
CA LEU A 11 5.76 -36.66 -9.05
C LEU A 11 5.06 -36.78 -10.41
N ARG A 12 5.55 -36.08 -11.44
CA ARG A 12 5.01 -36.12 -12.82
C ARG A 12 5.77 -37.05 -13.76
N GLY A 13 6.86 -37.66 -13.32
CA GLY A 13 7.76 -38.45 -14.16
C GLY A 13 8.63 -37.61 -15.09
N TRP A 14 9.84 -38.09 -15.35
CA TRP A 14 10.84 -37.39 -16.18
C TRP A 14 10.40 -37.18 -17.64
N GLN A 15 9.55 -38.08 -18.16
CA GLN A 15 8.99 -38.06 -19.52
C GLN A 15 8.15 -36.82 -19.85
N ASN A 16 7.69 -36.09 -18.84
CA ASN A 16 6.88 -34.88 -19.01
C ASN A 16 7.71 -33.60 -18.89
N THR A 17 9.04 -33.71 -18.87
CA THR A 17 9.96 -32.58 -18.87
C THR A 17 10.17 -32.09 -20.29
N ALA A 18 10.29 -30.78 -20.50
CA ALA A 18 10.36 -30.16 -21.83
C ALA A 18 11.46 -30.71 -22.75
N THR A 19 12.53 -31.27 -22.19
CA THR A 19 13.66 -31.84 -22.94
C THR A 19 13.43 -33.29 -23.40
N ASN A 20 12.34 -33.95 -22.98
CA ASN A 20 11.85 -35.22 -23.52
C ASN A 20 12.94 -36.28 -23.84
N VAL A 21 13.95 -36.43 -22.96
CA VAL A 21 15.07 -37.43 -23.00
C VAL A 21 16.46 -36.88 -23.41
N LEU A 22 16.61 -35.65 -23.92
CA LEU A 22 17.95 -35.13 -24.28
C LEU A 22 18.60 -34.29 -23.16
N GLY A 23 19.67 -34.82 -22.55
CA GLY A 23 20.51 -34.16 -21.56
C GLY A 23 20.42 -34.75 -20.14
N ASP A 24 21.34 -34.32 -19.29
CA ASP A 24 21.48 -34.84 -17.93
C ASP A 24 20.27 -34.48 -17.06
N LYS A 25 19.67 -35.49 -16.41
CA LYS A 25 18.46 -35.34 -15.58
C LYS A 25 18.78 -34.58 -14.31
N ARG A 26 18.41 -33.29 -14.26
CA ARG A 26 18.64 -32.43 -13.08
C ARG A 26 17.40 -32.37 -12.19
N ASN A 27 17.59 -32.55 -10.87
CA ASN A 27 16.50 -32.45 -9.87
C ASN A 27 15.73 -31.11 -9.92
N SER A 28 16.39 -30.03 -10.35
CA SER A 28 15.75 -28.72 -10.53
C SER A 28 14.69 -28.70 -11.63
N MET A 29 14.77 -29.59 -12.62
CA MET A 29 13.80 -29.69 -13.71
C MET A 29 12.44 -30.23 -13.23
N CYS A 30 12.43 -31.09 -12.21
CA CYS A 30 11.21 -31.57 -11.58
C CYS A 30 10.60 -30.55 -10.58
N LYS A 31 11.38 -29.56 -10.14
CA LYS A 31 10.90 -28.48 -9.25
C LYS A 31 10.38 -27.27 -10.01
N ASN A 32 10.95 -26.94 -11.17
CA ASN A 32 10.57 -25.75 -11.93
C ASN A 32 9.44 -26.07 -12.93
N ILE A 33 8.27 -25.43 -12.75
CA ILE A 33 7.09 -25.60 -13.62
C ILE A 33 7.41 -25.25 -15.08
N LEU A 34 8.29 -24.28 -15.33
CA LEU A 34 8.64 -23.86 -16.69
C LEU A 34 9.31 -24.97 -17.51
N HIS A 35 9.91 -25.95 -16.84
CA HIS A 35 10.51 -27.10 -17.48
C HIS A 35 9.55 -28.30 -17.58
N GLN A 36 8.34 -28.21 -17.01
CA GLN A 36 7.33 -29.27 -17.07
C GLN A 36 6.28 -28.96 -18.13
N ARG A 37 5.94 -29.97 -18.93
CA ARG A 37 4.82 -29.90 -19.86
C ARG A 37 3.51 -30.21 -19.14
N SER A 38 2.41 -29.63 -19.64
CA SER A 38 1.08 -30.00 -19.20
C SER A 38 0.78 -31.45 -19.62
N ILE A 39 0.22 -32.22 -18.69
CA ILE A 39 -0.24 -33.59 -18.95
C ILE A 39 -1.71 -33.50 -19.28
N LEU A 40 -2.12 -34.03 -20.43
CA LEU A 40 -3.53 -34.03 -20.82
C LEU A 40 -4.36 -34.77 -19.78
N GLY A 41 -5.50 -34.17 -19.38
CA GLY A 41 -6.39 -34.74 -18.37
C GLY A 41 -5.92 -34.62 -16.92
N ARG A 42 -4.81 -33.92 -16.63
CA ARG A 42 -4.35 -33.64 -15.26
C ARG A 42 -4.12 -32.15 -15.02
N CYS A 43 -4.48 -31.68 -13.83
CA CYS A 43 -4.22 -30.31 -13.40
C CYS A 43 -2.71 -30.07 -13.16
N ASN A 44 -2.29 -28.81 -13.30
CA ASN A 44 -0.91 -28.42 -13.00
C ASN A 44 -0.67 -28.30 -11.49
N THR A 45 0.34 -29.03 -11.01
CA THR A 45 0.96 -28.90 -9.68
C THR A 45 1.92 -27.70 -9.69
N PHE A 46 1.41 -26.50 -9.40
CA PHE A 46 2.18 -25.24 -9.44
C PHE A 46 3.20 -25.09 -8.30
N CYS A 47 4.25 -25.93 -8.24
CA CYS A 47 5.26 -25.92 -7.17
C CYS A 47 4.70 -26.06 -5.75
N LEU A 48 3.44 -26.46 -5.60
CA LEU A 48 2.83 -26.68 -4.31
C LEU A 48 3.15 -28.11 -3.86
N ASN A 49 3.82 -28.24 -2.72
CA ASN A 49 3.86 -29.52 -2.02
C ASN A 49 2.45 -29.84 -1.54
N THR A 50 1.76 -30.70 -2.28
CA THR A 50 0.46 -31.19 -1.85
C THR A 50 0.67 -32.11 -0.64
N PRO A 51 -0.12 -31.93 0.44
CA PRO A 51 -0.10 -32.85 1.57
C PRO A 51 -0.43 -34.30 1.15
N PRO A 52 -0.14 -35.29 2.02
CA PRO A 52 -0.35 -36.72 1.75
C PRO A 52 -1.80 -37.02 1.37
N LEU A 53 -2.05 -38.16 0.70
CA LEU A 53 -3.38 -38.57 0.25
C LEU A 53 -4.41 -38.69 1.40
N SER A 54 -3.95 -38.94 2.63
CA SER A 54 -4.80 -38.99 3.83
C SER A 54 -5.25 -37.62 4.34
N PHE A 55 -4.75 -36.52 3.75
CA PHE A 55 -5.09 -35.17 4.16
C PHE A 55 -6.43 -34.73 3.55
N THR A 56 -7.40 -34.42 4.41
CA THR A 56 -8.66 -33.81 3.99
C THR A 56 -8.51 -32.30 3.91
N TYR A 57 -8.70 -31.73 2.73
CA TYR A 57 -8.74 -30.29 2.54
C TYR A 57 -10.03 -29.68 3.11
N GLY A 58 -9.95 -28.40 3.49
CA GLY A 58 -11.06 -27.66 4.07
C GLY A 58 -10.92 -27.45 5.57
N MET A 59 -11.86 -26.69 6.15
CA MET A 59 -11.91 -26.46 7.58
C MET A 59 -12.82 -27.49 8.22
N LYS A 60 -12.31 -28.26 9.19
CA LYS A 60 -13.16 -29.10 10.04
C LYS A 60 -14.00 -28.20 10.95
N ASN A 61 -15.30 -28.44 10.98
CA ASN A 61 -16.18 -27.86 11.99
C ASN A 61 -15.94 -28.57 13.31
N LEU A 62 -14.89 -28.16 14.03
CA LEU A 62 -14.66 -28.64 15.38
C LEU A 62 -15.69 -27.96 16.29
N LYS A 63 -16.68 -28.73 16.75
CA LYS A 63 -17.58 -28.27 17.81
C LYS A 63 -16.80 -28.29 19.12
N THR A 64 -16.09 -27.20 19.39
CA THR A 64 -15.32 -27.04 20.64
C THR A 64 -16.24 -26.86 21.84
N THR A 65 -17.44 -26.33 21.62
CA THR A 65 -18.39 -25.98 22.68
C THR A 65 -19.72 -26.67 22.47
N GLY A 66 -20.31 -27.14 23.57
CA GLY A 66 -21.63 -27.77 23.60
C GLY A 66 -22.75 -26.81 24.03
N VAL A 67 -23.99 -27.27 24.03
CA VAL A 67 -25.14 -26.51 24.58
C VAL A 67 -24.92 -26.18 26.07
N ALA A 68 -24.26 -27.09 26.80
CA ALA A 68 -23.92 -26.87 28.21
C ALA A 68 -22.99 -25.67 28.43
N ASP A 69 -22.00 -25.43 27.55
CA ASP A 69 -21.13 -24.26 27.64
C ASP A 69 -21.89 -22.96 27.38
N ALA A 70 -22.91 -23.00 26.52
CA ALA A 70 -23.75 -21.83 26.23
C ALA A 70 -24.72 -21.48 27.37
N LEU A 71 -25.06 -22.45 28.22
CA LEU A 71 -25.93 -22.26 29.38
C LEU A 71 -25.17 -21.77 30.63
N HIS A 72 -23.84 -21.72 30.57
CA HIS A 72 -23.04 -21.15 31.65
C HIS A 72 -23.00 -19.63 31.53
N TRP A 73 -23.71 -18.94 32.41
CA TRP A 73 -23.55 -17.50 32.58
C TRP A 73 -22.17 -17.24 33.17
N SER A 74 -21.22 -16.91 32.31
CA SER A 74 -19.90 -16.48 32.76
C SER A 74 -20.04 -15.07 33.31
N ASP A 75 -19.69 -14.86 34.58
CA ASP A 75 -19.50 -13.52 35.11
C ASP A 75 -18.45 -12.80 34.24
N ASP A 76 -18.87 -11.69 33.62
CA ASP A 76 -18.09 -10.88 32.68
C ASP A 76 -16.85 -10.22 33.33
N THR A 77 -16.61 -10.52 34.61
CA THR A 77 -15.47 -10.03 35.41
C THR A 77 -14.12 -10.59 34.94
N ASN A 78 -14.10 -11.68 34.17
CA ASN A 78 -12.87 -12.30 33.67
C ASN A 78 -12.62 -12.11 32.15
N ILE A 79 -13.50 -11.45 31.40
CA ILE A 79 -13.31 -11.22 29.96
C ILE A 79 -12.17 -10.21 29.68
N HIS A 80 -11.75 -9.46 30.70
CA HIS A 80 -10.66 -8.48 30.59
C HIS A 80 -9.25 -9.07 30.81
N GLY A 81 -9.11 -10.36 31.16
CA GLY A 81 -7.82 -10.91 31.62
C GLY A 81 -6.90 -11.48 30.56
N LYS A 82 -7.38 -11.69 29.33
CA LYS A 82 -6.58 -12.30 28.25
C LYS A 82 -6.86 -11.62 26.92
N SER A 83 -6.60 -10.31 26.85
CA SER A 83 -6.15 -9.81 25.54
C SER A 83 -4.94 -10.68 25.20
N ASN A 84 -4.98 -11.32 24.04
CA ASN A 84 -3.80 -11.90 23.42
C ASN A 84 -2.88 -10.74 22.98
N ASP A 85 -2.58 -9.81 23.89
CA ASP A 85 -1.45 -8.89 23.82
C ASP A 85 -0.19 -9.74 24.05
N HIS A 86 0.03 -10.69 23.14
CA HIS A 86 1.37 -11.09 22.81
C HIS A 86 2.08 -9.80 22.41
N MET A 87 2.77 -9.18 23.38
CA MET A 87 3.65 -8.07 23.12
C MET A 87 4.72 -8.59 22.16
N TYR A 88 4.53 -8.33 20.87
CA TYR A 88 5.52 -8.66 19.87
C TYR A 88 6.68 -7.69 20.09
N LEU A 89 7.73 -8.16 20.74
CA LEU A 89 9.00 -7.45 20.71
C LEU A 89 9.49 -7.46 19.27
N THR A 90 9.82 -6.28 18.76
CA THR A 90 10.42 -6.12 17.44
C THR A 90 11.72 -5.37 17.55
N ARG A 91 12.62 -5.63 16.61
CA ARG A 91 13.89 -4.93 16.52
C ARG A 91 13.70 -3.41 16.43
N ASP A 92 14.35 -2.65 17.29
CA ASP A 92 14.40 -1.19 17.20
C ASP A 92 15.59 -0.74 16.33
N PHE A 93 15.36 -0.64 15.03
CA PHE A 93 16.39 -0.22 14.09
C PHE A 93 16.87 1.21 14.32
N ILE A 94 16.05 2.09 14.91
CA ILE A 94 16.43 3.49 15.12
C ILE A 94 17.46 3.55 16.23
N ALA A 95 17.13 2.96 17.39
CA ALA A 95 18.01 2.97 18.53
C ALA A 95 19.31 2.20 18.25
N LEU A 96 19.22 1.08 17.53
CA LEU A 96 20.38 0.29 17.10
C LEU A 96 21.29 1.10 16.15
N ASN A 97 20.73 1.85 15.19
CA ASN A 97 21.54 2.71 14.31
C ASN A 97 22.17 3.89 15.05
N CYS A 98 21.48 4.48 16.02
CA CYS A 98 22.07 5.53 16.85
C CYS A 98 23.28 4.98 17.63
N GLU A 99 23.18 3.75 18.13
CA GLU A 99 24.23 3.09 18.89
C GLU A 99 25.40 2.67 18.00
N SER A 100 25.13 2.17 16.80
CA SER A 100 26.19 1.84 15.83
C SER A 100 27.01 3.08 15.47
N VAL A 101 26.36 4.23 15.30
CA VAL A 101 27.05 5.51 15.02
C VAL A 101 27.89 5.95 16.22
N ARG A 102 27.39 5.77 17.45
CA ARG A 102 28.19 6.06 18.67
C ARG A 102 29.42 5.17 18.78
N GLN A 103 29.33 3.92 18.32
CA GLN A 103 30.45 2.97 18.30
C GLN A 103 31.36 3.13 17.06
N GLY A 104 31.11 4.13 16.20
CA GLY A 104 31.96 4.41 15.04
C GLY A 104 31.77 3.44 13.87
N VAL A 105 30.65 2.72 13.81
CA VAL A 105 30.31 1.85 12.68
C VAL A 105 29.94 2.70 11.47
N THR A 106 30.81 2.74 10.47
CA THR A 106 30.66 3.60 9.29
C THR A 106 30.37 2.83 8.01
N THR A 107 30.76 1.55 7.94
CA THR A 107 30.58 0.73 6.73
C THR A 107 29.30 -0.11 6.79
N SER A 108 28.62 -0.30 5.66
CA SER A 108 27.40 -1.13 5.59
C SER A 108 27.62 -2.58 6.03
N LYS A 109 28.80 -3.16 5.75
CA LYS A 109 29.15 -4.52 6.21
C LYS A 109 29.24 -4.57 7.74
N GLU A 110 29.91 -3.60 8.35
CA GLU A 110 30.04 -3.47 9.80
C GLU A 110 28.67 -3.24 10.45
N MET A 111 27.79 -2.44 9.83
CA MET A 111 26.41 -2.23 10.30
C MET A 111 25.63 -3.55 10.36
N THR A 112 25.78 -4.42 9.36
CA THR A 112 25.13 -5.74 9.36
C THR A 112 25.68 -6.62 10.48
N HIS A 113 26.99 -6.64 10.69
CA HIS A 113 27.60 -7.38 11.82
C HIS A 113 27.18 -6.80 13.17
N PHE A 114 27.16 -5.47 13.29
CA PHE A 114 26.73 -4.76 14.48
C PHE A 114 25.28 -5.09 14.84
N ARG A 115 24.41 -5.17 13.82
CA ARG A 115 23.03 -5.64 13.97
C ARG A 115 22.95 -7.12 14.34
N ALA A 116 23.82 -7.98 13.85
CA ALA A 116 23.78 -9.39 14.22
C ALA A 116 24.18 -9.62 15.68
N LEU A 117 25.12 -8.82 16.19
CA LEU A 117 25.67 -8.96 17.55
C LEU A 117 24.87 -8.21 18.62
N ASN A 118 24.34 -7.03 18.28
CA ASN A 118 23.59 -6.20 19.23
C ASN A 118 22.11 -6.30 18.93
N ASP A 119 21.38 -7.01 19.78
CA ASP A 119 19.93 -7.11 19.67
C ASP A 119 19.22 -6.14 20.59
N ARG A 120 18.56 -5.14 19.98
CA ARG A 120 17.80 -4.13 20.71
C ARG A 120 16.33 -4.24 20.33
N LEU A 121 15.53 -4.65 21.29
CA LEU A 121 14.11 -4.90 21.10
C LEU A 121 13.28 -3.75 21.66
N ARG A 122 12.21 -3.41 20.93
CA ARG A 122 11.17 -2.48 21.35
C ARG A 122 9.83 -3.19 21.28
N GLN A 123 8.99 -2.93 22.26
CA GLN A 123 7.59 -3.33 22.24
C GLN A 123 6.90 -2.74 21.01
N LYS A 124 6.48 -3.60 20.08
CA LYS A 124 5.59 -3.17 19.00
C LYS A 124 4.25 -2.93 19.65
N GLN A 125 3.90 -1.65 19.82
CA GLN A 125 2.51 -1.25 20.06
C GLN A 125 1.70 -1.96 18.98
N ALA A 126 0.89 -2.94 19.37
CA ALA A 126 -0.07 -3.52 18.46
C ALA A 126 -0.83 -2.31 17.92
N LYS A 127 -0.82 -2.12 16.59
CA LYS A 127 -1.78 -1.23 15.96
C LYS A 127 -3.12 -1.93 16.13
N HIS A 128 -3.64 -1.92 17.35
CA HIS A 128 -5.05 -2.02 17.60
C HIS A 128 -5.58 -0.83 16.80
N LYS A 129 -6.04 -1.10 15.57
CA LYS A 129 -7.23 -0.43 15.08
C LYS A 129 -8.15 -0.57 16.27
N SER A 130 -8.39 0.51 17.01
CA SER A 130 -9.43 0.53 18.02
C SER A 130 -10.65 0.01 17.27
N ARG A 131 -10.92 -1.30 17.44
CA ARG A 131 -12.25 -1.83 17.31
C ARG A 131 -12.92 -1.04 18.40
N GLY A 132 -13.72 -0.04 17.98
CA GLY A 132 -14.31 0.92 18.89
C GLY A 132 -14.79 0.18 20.12
N ASP A 133 -14.55 0.77 21.29
CA ASP A 133 -14.94 0.22 22.58
C ASP A 133 -16.23 -0.58 22.42
N SER A 134 -16.20 -1.86 22.83
CA SER A 134 -17.43 -2.63 22.95
C SER A 134 -18.45 -1.74 23.68
N PRO A 135 -19.67 -1.56 23.13
CA PRO A 135 -20.64 -0.67 23.75
C PRO A 135 -20.79 -1.07 25.21
N LYS A 136 -20.47 -0.16 26.13
CA LYS A 136 -20.69 -0.39 27.56
C LYS A 136 -22.14 -0.83 27.70
N ALA A 137 -22.39 -1.99 28.31
CA ALA A 137 -23.74 -2.41 28.63
C ALA A 137 -24.30 -1.44 29.68
N TYR A 138 -24.97 -0.38 29.23
CA TYR A 138 -25.68 0.52 30.13
C TYR A 138 -26.89 -0.26 30.66
N LEU A 139 -27.00 -0.46 31.98
CA LEU A 139 -28.13 -1.15 32.60
C LEU A 139 -29.50 -0.47 32.38
N ASN A 140 -29.52 0.75 31.81
CA ASN A 140 -30.73 1.47 31.42
C ASN A 140 -30.82 1.58 29.89
N ILE A 141 -31.10 0.46 29.21
CA ILE A 141 -31.44 0.47 27.79
C ILE A 141 -32.95 0.73 27.67
N THR A 142 -33.33 1.90 27.18
CA THR A 142 -34.70 2.16 26.74
C THR A 142 -34.92 1.43 25.42
N HIS A 143 -35.66 0.33 25.44
CA HIS A 143 -36.12 -0.34 24.22
C HIS A 143 -37.19 0.52 23.52
N GLY A 144 -37.13 0.60 22.19
CA GLY A 144 -38.15 1.31 21.40
C GLY A 144 -37.76 2.69 20.85
N VAL A 145 -36.48 3.07 20.87
CA VAL A 145 -36.04 4.23 20.08
C VAL A 145 -36.25 3.92 18.60
N ALA A 146 -37.18 4.64 17.96
CA ALA A 146 -37.43 4.51 16.53
C ALA A 146 -36.11 4.68 15.77
N ASN A 147 -35.79 3.70 14.93
CA ASN A 147 -34.57 3.69 14.13
C ASN A 147 -34.62 4.88 13.17
N LYS A 148 -34.09 6.03 13.59
CA LYS A 148 -33.94 7.20 12.73
C LYS A 148 -33.03 6.74 11.58
N ALA A 149 -33.50 6.86 10.34
CA ALA A 149 -32.68 6.55 9.19
C ALA A 149 -31.35 7.32 9.32
N SER A 150 -30.22 6.65 9.06
CA SER A 150 -28.88 7.23 9.20
C SER A 150 -28.69 8.53 8.41
N THR A 151 -29.56 8.79 7.44
CA THR A 151 -29.64 10.01 6.64
C THR A 151 -31.08 10.53 6.66
N PRO A 152 -31.45 11.44 7.57
CA PRO A 152 -32.77 12.08 7.56
C PRO A 152 -33.00 12.79 6.23
N ILE A 153 -34.16 12.60 5.60
CA ILE A 153 -34.45 13.15 4.27
C ILE A 153 -34.42 14.69 4.25
N GLU A 154 -34.74 15.33 5.38
CA GLU A 154 -34.61 16.77 5.58
C GLU A 154 -33.18 17.26 5.36
N GLU A 155 -32.16 16.52 5.82
CA GLU A 155 -30.75 16.88 5.64
C GLU A 155 -30.30 16.79 4.17
N ILE A 156 -30.91 15.88 3.42
CA ILE A 156 -30.67 15.71 1.97
C ILE A 156 -31.31 16.85 1.20
N ILE A 157 -32.60 17.14 1.47
CA ILE A 157 -33.36 18.23 0.81
C ILE A 157 -32.75 19.58 1.16
N SER A 158 -32.33 19.76 2.41
CA SER A 158 -31.65 20.98 2.84
C SER A 158 -30.19 21.03 2.44
N HIS A 159 -29.64 20.12 1.62
CA HIS A 159 -28.23 20.12 1.18
C HIS A 159 -27.19 20.23 2.30
N LYS A 160 -27.51 19.78 3.52
CA LYS A 160 -26.66 19.94 4.71
C LYS A 160 -25.29 19.31 4.51
N TYR A 161 -25.24 18.09 3.98
CA TYR A 161 -23.98 17.37 3.74
C TYR A 161 -23.03 18.08 2.76
N GLN A 162 -23.59 18.79 1.77
CA GLN A 162 -22.78 19.59 0.85
C GLN A 162 -22.15 20.78 1.59
N ARG A 163 -22.91 21.48 2.43
CA ARG A 163 -22.38 22.58 3.25
C ARG A 163 -21.32 22.09 4.23
N ASP A 164 -21.59 20.99 4.94
CA ASP A 164 -20.66 20.39 5.89
C ASP A 164 -19.34 19.99 5.21
N TRP A 165 -19.43 19.46 3.97
CA TRP A 165 -18.24 19.12 3.19
C TRP A 165 -17.44 20.35 2.76
N ILE A 166 -18.11 21.41 2.29
CA ILE A 166 -17.46 22.69 1.94
C ILE A 166 -16.76 23.27 3.17
N ASP A 167 -17.45 23.34 4.30
CA ASP A 167 -16.88 23.85 5.56
C ASP A 167 -15.68 23.02 6.03
N ALA A 168 -15.76 21.69 5.90
CA ALA A 168 -14.63 20.81 6.20
C ALA A 168 -13.43 21.07 5.27
N GLN A 169 -13.66 21.31 3.98
CA GLN A 169 -12.58 21.69 3.06
C GLN A 169 -11.97 23.05 3.41
N MET A 170 -12.80 24.05 3.75
CA MET A 170 -12.34 25.37 4.13
C MET A 170 -11.49 25.32 5.41
N LYS A 171 -11.97 24.62 6.45
CA LYS A 171 -11.20 24.38 7.70
C LYS A 171 -9.89 23.63 7.43
N LYS A 172 -9.90 22.65 6.51
CA LYS A 172 -8.69 21.92 6.11
C LYS A 172 -7.70 22.82 5.36
N ALA A 173 -8.16 23.71 4.51
CA ALA A 173 -7.31 24.68 3.82
C ALA A 173 -6.71 25.70 4.79
N GLU A 174 -7.52 26.22 5.73
CA GLU A 174 -7.05 27.13 6.78
C GLU A 174 -6.00 26.49 7.70
N SER A 175 -6.24 25.27 8.16
CA SER A 175 -5.27 24.56 9.01
C SER A 175 -3.95 24.29 8.28
N ARG A 176 -3.99 24.00 6.96
CA ARG A 176 -2.79 23.89 6.12
C ARG A 176 -2.05 25.23 6.01
N ARG A 177 -2.77 26.34 5.80
CA ARG A 177 -2.20 27.69 5.78
C ARG A 177 -1.54 28.05 7.12
N LYS A 178 -2.23 27.82 8.24
CA LYS A 178 -1.69 28.05 9.60
C LYS A 178 -0.40 27.26 9.84
N LYS A 179 -0.40 25.94 9.57
CA LYS A 179 0.81 25.10 9.67
C LYS A 179 1.95 25.59 8.79
N SER A 180 1.66 26.04 7.56
CA SER A 180 2.69 26.58 6.67
C SER A 180 3.25 27.92 7.14
N ASN A 181 2.45 28.73 7.84
CA ASN A 181 2.88 29.99 8.41
C ASN A 181 3.71 29.75 9.68
N GLU A 182 3.29 28.84 10.55
CA GLU A 182 4.04 28.39 11.73
C GLU A 182 5.42 27.85 11.35
N THR A 183 5.50 26.97 10.34
CA THR A 183 6.79 26.44 9.87
C THR A 183 7.68 27.52 9.25
N LYS A 184 7.10 28.49 8.53
CA LYS A 184 7.84 29.65 8.01
C LYS A 184 8.38 30.53 9.15
N ILE A 185 7.59 30.80 10.18
CA ILE A 185 8.01 31.59 11.35
C ILE A 185 9.14 30.87 12.09
N MET A 186 9.00 29.55 12.32
CA MET A 186 10.06 28.74 12.92
C MET A 186 11.34 28.72 12.07
N SER A 187 11.23 28.66 10.73
CA SER A 187 12.41 28.68 9.86
C SER A 187 13.14 30.03 9.81
N LYS A 188 12.46 31.15 10.10
CA LYS A 188 13.06 32.49 10.15
C LYS A 188 13.87 32.72 11.43
N ASN A 189 13.51 32.05 12.53
CA ASN A 189 14.21 32.17 13.82
C ASN A 189 15.47 31.28 13.95
N ILE A 190 15.72 30.40 12.98
CA ILE A 190 16.97 29.65 12.92
C ILE A 190 17.94 30.50 12.09
N TYR A 191 18.93 31.11 12.74
CA TYR A 191 20.09 31.72 12.08
C TYR A 191 20.66 30.69 11.10
N GLN A 192 20.40 30.88 9.80
CA GLN A 192 20.96 30.01 8.79
C GLN A 192 22.45 30.33 8.71
N SER A 193 23.30 29.41 9.17
CA SER A 193 24.73 29.55 8.97
C SER A 193 25.01 29.65 7.47
N ASN A 194 25.84 30.61 7.05
CA ASN A 194 26.28 30.83 5.66
C ASN A 194 27.23 29.71 5.18
N THR A 195 26.88 28.46 5.46
CA THR A 195 27.64 27.29 5.03
C THR A 195 27.17 26.90 3.64
N GLU A 196 28.07 26.44 2.78
CA GLU A 196 27.78 26.02 1.40
C GLU A 196 26.62 24.99 1.33
N ALA A 197 26.54 24.10 2.33
CA ALA A 197 25.46 23.11 2.46
C ALA A 197 24.09 23.73 2.81
N ALA A 198 24.04 24.86 3.51
CA ALA A 198 22.81 25.62 3.74
C ALA A 198 22.40 26.37 2.46
N LEU A 199 23.36 26.98 1.77
CA LEU A 199 23.13 27.65 0.49
C LEU A 199 22.52 26.70 -0.54
N ARG A 200 23.10 25.50 -0.70
CA ARG A 200 22.58 24.46 -1.61
C ARG A 200 21.19 23.94 -1.24
N ARG A 201 20.79 24.01 0.03
CA ARG A 201 19.42 23.66 0.48
C ARG A 201 18.42 24.79 0.20
N ASN A 202 18.87 26.04 0.29
CA ASN A 202 18.04 27.24 0.10
C ASN A 202 17.94 27.68 -1.36
N CYS A 203 18.88 27.26 -2.22
CA CYS A 203 18.74 27.38 -3.66
C CYS A 203 17.49 26.59 -4.07
N MET A 204 16.38 27.32 -4.25
CA MET A 204 15.12 26.79 -4.73
C MET A 204 15.42 25.96 -5.98
N LYS A 205 15.20 24.64 -5.89
CA LYS A 205 15.10 23.82 -7.09
C LYS A 205 13.97 24.45 -7.88
N LYS A 206 14.30 25.16 -8.97
CA LYS A 206 13.31 25.61 -9.95
C LYS A 206 12.38 24.43 -10.17
N GLU A 207 11.06 24.66 -10.07
CA GLU A 207 10.07 23.64 -10.41
C GLU A 207 10.50 23.11 -11.78
N LYS A 208 11.04 21.89 -11.79
CA LYS A 208 11.23 21.19 -13.05
C LYS A 208 9.81 21.03 -13.53
N GLU A 209 9.49 21.65 -14.67
CA GLU A 209 8.23 21.41 -15.35
C GLU A 209 7.97 19.90 -15.28
N GLU A 210 6.81 19.52 -14.73
CA GLU A 210 6.48 18.13 -14.44
C GLU A 210 6.49 17.33 -15.75
N SER A 211 7.67 16.87 -16.14
CA SER A 211 7.88 16.08 -17.33
C SER A 211 7.67 14.64 -16.90
N PHE A 212 6.51 14.10 -17.27
CA PHE A 212 6.28 12.66 -17.22
C PHE A 212 7.43 11.95 -17.94
N TRP A 213 7.76 10.74 -17.49
CA TRP A 213 8.78 9.94 -18.17
C TRP A 213 8.46 9.82 -19.66
N LYS A 214 9.35 10.35 -20.51
CA LYS A 214 9.29 10.22 -21.97
C LYS A 214 10.44 9.31 -22.42
N LEU A 215 10.15 8.37 -23.30
CA LEU A 215 11.21 7.64 -24.00
C LEU A 215 11.94 8.61 -24.93
N LYS A 216 13.28 8.62 -24.89
CA LYS A 216 14.14 9.41 -25.79
C LYS A 216 13.82 9.17 -27.27
N GLU A 217 13.33 7.98 -27.59
CA GLU A 217 12.92 7.63 -28.95
C GLU A 217 11.69 8.41 -29.40
N PHE A 218 10.73 8.68 -28.51
CA PHE A 218 9.57 9.50 -28.86
C PHE A 218 9.92 10.97 -29.02
N GLU A 219 10.86 11.53 -28.25
CA GLU A 219 11.30 12.92 -28.50
C GLU A 219 11.90 13.09 -29.91
N ARG A 220 12.63 12.08 -30.39
CA ARG A 220 13.27 12.12 -31.71
C ARG A 220 12.36 11.67 -32.85
N LYS A 221 11.45 10.71 -32.60
CA LYS A 221 10.65 10.05 -33.65
C LYS A 221 9.15 10.37 -33.60
N ALA A 222 8.64 11.06 -32.57
CA ALA A 222 7.22 11.47 -32.50
C ALA A 222 6.94 12.69 -33.37
N VAL A 223 7.41 12.66 -34.61
CA VAL A 223 6.86 13.49 -35.67
C VAL A 223 5.66 12.74 -36.21
N GLY A 224 4.50 13.39 -36.25
CA GLY A 224 3.32 12.82 -36.87
C GLY A 224 3.66 12.43 -38.32
N LYS A 225 3.37 11.19 -38.71
CA LYS A 225 3.62 10.73 -40.09
C LYS A 225 2.75 11.46 -41.12
N LEU A 226 1.72 12.15 -40.64
CA LEU A 226 0.81 12.99 -41.40
C LEU A 226 0.89 14.41 -40.84
N ASP A 227 1.19 15.38 -41.70
CA ASP A 227 0.93 16.78 -41.42
C ASP A 227 -0.41 17.14 -42.02
N THR A 228 -1.41 17.37 -41.16
CA THR A 228 -2.77 17.72 -41.58
C THR A 228 -2.95 19.22 -41.81
N PHE A 229 -1.94 20.04 -41.47
CA PHE A 229 -2.01 21.48 -41.65
C PHE A 229 -1.54 21.88 -43.04
N ARG A 230 -2.18 22.90 -43.62
CA ARG A 230 -1.80 23.43 -44.94
C ARG A 230 -0.53 24.28 -44.90
N SER A 231 -0.22 24.88 -43.74
CA SER A 231 0.98 25.67 -43.50
C SER A 231 1.39 25.62 -42.02
N GLU A 232 2.66 25.91 -41.74
CA GLU A 232 3.18 26.00 -40.36
C GLU A 232 2.51 27.12 -39.54
N ASP A 233 2.06 28.19 -40.20
CA ASP A 233 1.35 29.28 -39.53
C ASP A 233 -0.05 28.84 -39.07
N CYS A 234 -0.76 28.06 -39.88
CA CYS A 234 -2.03 27.45 -39.47
C CYS A 234 -1.84 26.50 -38.29
N ARG A 235 -0.72 25.77 -38.24
CA ARG A 235 -0.39 24.88 -37.13
C ARG A 235 -0.16 25.65 -35.83
N LYS A 236 0.62 26.74 -35.88
CA LYS A 236 0.84 27.62 -34.71
C LYS A 236 -0.47 28.23 -34.22
N GLN A 237 -1.28 28.74 -35.15
CA GLN A 237 -2.57 29.34 -34.82
C GLN A 237 -3.52 28.32 -34.17
N SER A 238 -3.57 27.09 -34.69
CA SER A 238 -4.35 26.00 -34.10
C SER A 238 -3.89 25.68 -32.67
N LEU A 239 -2.58 25.63 -32.42
CA LEU A 239 -2.02 25.37 -31.10
C LEU A 239 -2.35 26.49 -30.10
N GLU A 240 -2.27 27.75 -30.52
CA GLU A 240 -2.65 28.90 -29.68
C GLU A 240 -4.15 28.88 -29.34
N MET A 241 -5.01 28.57 -30.31
CA MET A 241 -6.45 28.41 -30.07
C MET A 241 -6.77 27.22 -29.16
N HIS A 242 -6.00 26.14 -29.23
CA HIS A 242 -6.13 25.01 -28.33
C HIS A 242 -5.73 25.38 -26.89
N LYS A 243 -4.64 26.14 -26.71
CA LYS A 243 -4.21 26.65 -25.40
C LYS A 243 -5.25 27.58 -24.78
N SER A 244 -5.86 28.48 -25.57
CA SER A 244 -6.92 29.36 -25.07
C SER A 244 -8.20 28.58 -24.73
N SER A 245 -8.58 27.59 -25.54
CA SER A 245 -9.74 26.72 -25.25
C SER A 245 -9.52 25.78 -24.07
N ARG A 246 -8.27 25.51 -23.64
CA ARG A 246 -7.99 24.63 -22.50
C ARG A 246 -8.65 25.12 -21.20
N ILE A 247 -8.82 26.43 -21.05
CA ILE A 247 -9.41 27.04 -19.85
C ILE A 247 -10.86 26.60 -19.63
N SER A 248 -11.62 26.36 -20.71
CA SER A 248 -13.03 25.97 -20.64
C SER A 248 -13.27 24.45 -20.57
N ARG A 249 -12.21 23.64 -20.63
CA ARG A 249 -12.30 22.17 -20.71
C ARG A 249 -11.68 21.50 -19.50
N ALA A 250 -12.29 20.40 -19.05
CA ALA A 250 -11.74 19.60 -17.94
C ALA A 250 -10.54 18.73 -18.39
N GLY A 251 -9.63 18.42 -17.47
CA GLY A 251 -8.50 17.50 -17.69
C GLY A 251 -7.15 18.19 -17.94
N LEU A 252 -6.06 17.46 -17.69
CA LEU A 252 -4.70 17.99 -17.66
C LEU A 252 -4.29 18.68 -18.98
N PHE A 253 -4.78 18.22 -20.12
CA PHE A 253 -4.46 18.79 -21.44
C PHE A 253 -5.66 19.49 -22.12
N GLY A 254 -6.78 19.68 -21.41
CA GLY A 254 -7.98 20.28 -22.02
C GLY A 254 -8.69 19.39 -23.05
N HIS A 255 -8.47 18.07 -23.03
CA HIS A 255 -9.16 17.11 -23.90
C HIS A 255 -10.53 16.64 -23.36
N GLY A 256 -10.93 17.11 -22.18
CA GLY A 256 -12.19 16.70 -21.56
C GLY A 256 -13.40 17.47 -22.05
N ILE A 257 -14.55 17.12 -21.46
CA ILE A 257 -15.85 17.73 -21.72
C ILE A 257 -15.77 19.22 -21.36
N GLN A 258 -16.40 20.07 -22.19
CA GLN A 258 -16.57 21.50 -21.87
C GLN A 258 -17.27 21.62 -20.52
N ARG A 259 -16.81 22.51 -19.65
CA ARG A 259 -17.55 22.84 -18.45
C ARG A 259 -18.81 23.60 -18.86
N THR A 260 -19.87 22.89 -19.23
CA THR A 260 -21.19 23.49 -19.40
C THR A 260 -21.70 23.88 -18.01
N GLY A 261 -21.59 25.16 -17.66
CA GLY A 261 -22.20 25.65 -16.41
C GLY A 261 -21.62 26.90 -15.77
N GLU A 262 -20.52 27.46 -16.24
CA GLU A 262 -19.97 28.72 -15.70
C GLU A 262 -19.63 29.67 -16.85
N CYS A 263 -20.67 30.29 -17.41
CA CYS A 263 -20.50 31.57 -18.08
C CYS A 263 -20.47 32.65 -16.98
N ALA A 264 -19.52 33.56 -17.10
CA ALA A 264 -19.43 34.80 -16.33
C ALA A 264 -20.70 35.66 -16.48
#